data_AF-A0A9C7QG14-F1
#
_entry.id   AF-A0A9C7QG14-F1
#
_cell.length_a   1.000
_cell.length_b   1.000
_cell.length_c   1.000
_cell.angle_alpha   90.00
_cell.angle_beta   90.00
_cell.angle_gamma   90.00
#
_symmetry.space_group_name_H-M   'P 1'
#
loop_
_entity.id
_entity.type
_entity.pdbx_description
1 polymer ?
#
loop_
_entity_poly.entity_id
_entity_poly.type
_entity_poly.pdbx_seq_one_letter_code
_entity_poly.pdbx_strand_id
1 'polypeptide(L)'
;MRTRNIISAIAAAAVAFSAVSFSVSAEEEPAGYIYFMADKTTIGQGFTVEPEKVPFYEGETGLEVVERAADVLTDDTGYGAYITAFADADLETEVPEAIKAVVPEMTGRNTEGYLSALDYTAESGWTYFVNDEYAQVGIGDYVPADGDVVVFSFTVYGYGADLGVDNSSWGGAAALKEATKKAGLVKLCAEAADADVDEYVFTGAMEVLAQYEATQEDIDNAVAGLTAALNSTAEAAATEDTADSTAEVSDDASAGTDTEKGSPSTGVEGAAVAFAVVLLAGAGIALSKKK
;
A
#
# COMPACT_ATOMS: atom_id res chain seq x y z
N MET A 1 -87.77 41.43 2.85
CA MET A 1 -88.02 40.01 2.49
C MET A 1 -86.79 39.47 1.78
N ARG A 2 -86.26 38.33 2.29
CA ARG A 2 -85.53 37.24 1.59
C ARG A 2 -84.22 37.58 0.85
N THR A 3 -83.05 37.25 1.45
CA THR A 3 -82.20 36.04 1.19
C THR A 3 -81.61 36.02 -0.24
N ARG A 4 -80.30 35.84 -0.50
CA ARG A 4 -79.44 34.71 -0.06
C ARG A 4 -77.99 34.94 -0.53
N ASN A 5 -77.03 34.43 0.25
CA ASN A 5 -75.58 34.33 -0.01
C ASN A 5 -75.21 33.66 -1.35
N ILE A 6 -74.11 34.08 -1.98
CA ILE A 6 -73.17 33.18 -2.67
C ILE A 6 -71.72 33.65 -2.38
N ILE A 7 -70.92 32.69 -1.94
CA ILE A 7 -69.52 32.74 -1.50
C ILE A 7 -68.62 32.33 -2.70
N SER A 8 -67.33 32.69 -2.63
CA SER A 8 -66.17 32.05 -3.31
C SER A 8 -65.90 32.43 -4.78
N ALA A 9 -64.65 32.51 -5.27
CA ALA A 9 -63.35 32.23 -4.67
C ALA A 9 -62.27 33.00 -5.46
N ILE A 10 -61.27 33.55 -4.74
CA ILE A 10 -59.99 33.97 -5.31
C ILE A 10 -59.12 32.72 -5.37
N ALA A 11 -58.80 32.24 -6.57
CA ALA A 11 -57.83 31.18 -6.75
C ALA A 11 -56.42 31.77 -6.60
N ALA A 12 -55.83 31.64 -5.42
CA ALA A 12 -54.39 31.82 -5.22
C ALA A 12 -53.69 30.52 -5.63
N ALA A 13 -53.00 30.53 -6.76
CA ALA A 13 -52.11 29.44 -7.16
C ALA A 13 -50.85 29.48 -6.28
N ALA A 14 -50.79 28.60 -5.28
CA ALA A 14 -49.57 28.34 -4.55
C ALA A 14 -48.66 27.45 -5.41
N VAL A 15 -47.54 28.01 -5.88
CA VAL A 15 -46.46 27.25 -6.50
C VAL A 15 -45.74 26.51 -5.38
N ALA A 16 -45.96 25.20 -5.27
CA ALA A 16 -45.18 24.34 -4.40
C ALA A 16 -43.79 24.15 -5.03
N PHE A 17 -42.78 24.81 -4.48
CA PHE A 17 -41.40 24.38 -4.67
C PHE A 17 -41.21 23.10 -3.85
N SER A 18 -41.26 21.94 -4.50
CA SER A 18 -40.72 20.72 -3.91
C SER A 18 -39.22 20.91 -3.77
N ALA A 19 -38.77 21.22 -2.56
CA ALA A 19 -37.37 21.03 -2.19
C ALA A 19 -37.10 19.52 -2.27
N VAL A 20 -36.38 19.11 -3.31
CA VAL A 20 -35.71 17.82 -3.30
C VAL A 20 -34.59 17.96 -2.27
N SER A 21 -34.83 17.48 -1.05
CA SER A 21 -33.76 17.20 -0.12
C SER A 21 -32.94 16.06 -0.74
N PHE A 22 -31.86 16.42 -1.43
CA PHE A 22 -30.75 15.49 -1.58
C PHE A 22 -30.17 15.32 -0.17
N SER A 23 -30.55 14.23 0.48
CA SER A 23 -29.75 13.74 1.59
C SER A 23 -28.38 13.41 1.00
N VAL A 24 -27.41 14.29 1.22
CA VAL A 24 -26.01 13.87 1.27
C VAL A 24 -26.01 12.76 2.31
N SER A 25 -25.85 11.51 1.86
CA SER A 25 -25.45 10.44 2.76
C SER A 25 -24.11 10.93 3.30
N ALA A 26 -24.02 11.16 4.61
CA ALA A 26 -22.72 11.39 5.21
C ALA A 26 -21.87 10.17 4.83
N GLU A 27 -20.82 10.38 4.04
CA GLU A 27 -19.81 9.34 3.86
C GLU A 27 -19.30 9.05 5.27
N GLU A 28 -19.41 7.79 5.68
CA GLU A 28 -18.92 7.36 6.98
C GLU A 28 -17.41 7.65 7.00
N GLU A 29 -16.93 8.32 8.05
CA GLU A 29 -15.49 8.55 8.17
C GLU A 29 -14.81 7.23 8.58
N PRO A 30 -13.70 6.86 7.93
CA PRO A 30 -12.95 5.67 8.31
C PRO A 30 -12.54 5.71 9.78
N ALA A 31 -12.62 4.56 10.45
CA ALA A 31 -12.08 4.39 11.80
C ALA A 31 -10.54 4.45 11.82
N GLY A 32 -9.91 4.14 10.70
CA GLY A 32 -8.48 4.24 10.47
C GLY A 32 -8.09 3.68 9.10
N TYR A 33 -6.80 3.48 8.90
CA TYR A 33 -6.23 2.89 7.69
C TYR A 33 -5.24 1.79 8.01
N ILE A 34 -5.21 0.75 7.18
CA ILE A 34 -4.09 -0.19 7.10
C ILE A 34 -3.28 0.07 5.83
N TYR A 35 -2.09 -0.49 5.77
CA TYR A 35 -1.26 -0.57 4.57
C TYR A 35 -1.25 -2.02 4.11
N PHE A 36 -1.74 -2.26 2.90
CA PHE A 36 -1.96 -3.60 2.37
C PHE A 36 -1.04 -3.88 1.20
N MET A 37 -0.55 -5.12 1.11
CA MET A 37 0.17 -5.65 -0.05
C MET A 37 -0.10 -7.14 -0.18
N ALA A 38 -0.16 -7.65 -1.42
CA ALA A 38 -0.18 -9.09 -1.68
C ALA A 38 0.89 -9.46 -2.71
N ASP A 39 1.89 -10.26 -2.30
CA ASP A 39 3.05 -10.63 -3.10
C ASP A 39 3.13 -12.12 -3.45
N LYS A 40 3.78 -12.40 -4.57
CA LYS A 40 4.02 -13.72 -5.16
C LYS A 40 5.48 -13.84 -5.61
N THR A 41 6.38 -13.35 -4.75
CA THR A 41 7.83 -13.35 -4.99
C THR A 41 8.43 -14.75 -5.07
N THR A 42 7.83 -15.74 -4.37
CA THR A 42 8.24 -17.15 -4.37
C THR A 42 8.12 -17.83 -5.75
N ILE A 43 7.33 -17.27 -6.65
CA ILE A 43 7.22 -17.69 -8.06
C ILE A 43 7.80 -16.66 -9.05
N GLY A 44 8.50 -15.64 -8.52
CA GLY A 44 9.22 -14.63 -9.31
C GLY A 44 8.34 -13.58 -9.97
N GLN A 45 7.13 -13.34 -9.46
CA GLN A 45 6.15 -12.48 -10.15
C GLN A 45 5.81 -11.17 -9.43
N GLY A 46 6.60 -10.77 -8.42
CA GLY A 46 6.37 -9.53 -7.69
C GLY A 46 5.03 -9.54 -6.96
N PHE A 47 4.08 -8.71 -7.39
CA PHE A 47 2.83 -8.47 -6.66
C PHE A 47 1.59 -8.93 -7.42
N THR A 48 0.56 -9.30 -6.67
CA THR A 48 -0.83 -9.32 -7.15
C THR A 48 -1.55 -8.03 -6.74
N VAL A 49 -1.16 -7.44 -5.59
CA VAL A 49 -1.57 -6.09 -5.17
C VAL A 49 -0.32 -5.33 -4.70
N GLU A 50 -0.01 -4.24 -5.39
CA GLU A 50 1.04 -3.30 -4.99
C GLU A 50 0.70 -2.63 -3.64
N PRO A 51 1.68 -2.15 -2.86
CA PRO A 51 1.43 -1.46 -1.61
C PRO A 51 0.40 -0.34 -1.75
N GLU A 52 -0.68 -0.40 -0.98
CA GLU A 52 -1.72 0.63 -0.96
C GLU A 52 -2.26 0.90 0.44
N LYS A 53 -2.81 2.09 0.63
CA LYS A 53 -3.46 2.51 1.89
C LYS A 53 -4.95 2.25 1.81
N VAL A 54 -5.47 1.42 2.71
CA VAL A 54 -6.87 0.93 2.67
C VAL A 54 -7.62 1.38 3.93
N PRO A 55 -8.78 2.06 3.79
CA PRO A 55 -9.58 2.44 4.95
C PRO A 55 -10.31 1.22 5.54
N PHE A 56 -10.50 1.26 6.86
CA PHE A 56 -11.39 0.36 7.59
C PHE A 56 -12.39 1.14 8.44
N TYR A 57 -13.54 0.53 8.70
CA TYR A 57 -14.66 1.12 9.46
C TYR A 57 -14.87 0.40 10.80
N GLU A 58 -15.63 1.03 11.71
CA GLU A 58 -15.84 0.49 13.06
C GLU A 58 -16.52 -0.88 13.02
N GLY A 59 -15.87 -1.88 13.61
CA GLY A 59 -16.39 -3.25 13.70
C GLY A 59 -16.08 -4.14 12.49
N GLU A 60 -15.39 -3.62 11.47
CA GLU A 60 -14.92 -4.44 10.35
C GLU A 60 -13.82 -5.42 10.78
N THR A 61 -13.84 -6.58 10.14
CA THR A 61 -12.79 -7.59 10.21
C THR A 61 -11.72 -7.33 9.14
N GLY A 62 -10.57 -7.99 9.29
CA GLY A 62 -9.54 -8.01 8.26
C GLY A 62 -10.04 -8.41 6.88
N LEU A 63 -10.99 -9.34 6.83
CA LEU A 63 -11.53 -9.84 5.56
C LEU A 63 -12.20 -8.71 4.75
N GLU A 64 -13.06 -7.92 5.39
CA GLU A 64 -13.77 -6.82 4.74
C GLU A 64 -12.80 -5.75 4.20
N VAL A 65 -11.70 -5.52 4.91
CA VAL A 65 -10.65 -4.60 4.46
C VAL A 65 -9.89 -5.17 3.26
N VAL A 66 -9.60 -6.47 3.25
CA VAL A 66 -8.91 -7.11 2.11
C VAL A 66 -9.81 -7.20 0.88
N GLU A 67 -11.10 -7.51 1.03
CA GLU A 67 -12.09 -7.53 -0.06
C GLU A 67 -12.28 -6.13 -0.70
N ARG A 68 -11.95 -5.07 0.02
CA ARG A 68 -11.91 -3.70 -0.50
C ARG A 68 -10.67 -3.42 -1.35
N ALA A 69 -9.55 -4.07 -1.03
CA ALA A 69 -8.27 -3.93 -1.72
C ALA A 69 -8.16 -4.84 -2.95
N ALA A 70 -8.74 -6.04 -2.88
CA ALA A 70 -8.56 -7.09 -3.88
C ALA A 70 -9.81 -7.95 -4.08
N ASP A 71 -9.94 -8.50 -5.29
CA ASP A 71 -10.86 -9.61 -5.54
C ASP A 71 -10.24 -10.92 -5.04
N VAL A 72 -10.93 -11.58 -4.11
CA VAL A 72 -10.44 -12.76 -3.40
C VAL A 72 -11.50 -13.85 -3.34
N LEU A 73 -11.04 -15.11 -3.28
CA LEU A 73 -11.91 -16.25 -2.98
C LEU A 73 -11.67 -16.71 -1.55
N THR A 74 -12.73 -16.95 -0.81
CA THR A 74 -12.66 -17.41 0.59
C THR A 74 -13.25 -18.80 0.76
N ASP A 75 -12.83 -19.46 1.83
CA ASP A 75 -13.47 -20.67 2.35
C ASP A 75 -13.62 -20.54 3.87
N ASP A 76 -14.66 -21.17 4.41
CA ASP A 76 -14.97 -21.12 5.84
C ASP A 76 -14.50 -22.42 6.49
N THR A 77 -13.38 -22.31 7.20
CA THR A 77 -12.90 -23.40 8.04
C THR A 77 -13.45 -23.20 9.46
N GLY A 78 -13.46 -24.23 10.29
CA GLY A 78 -13.83 -24.09 11.71
C GLY A 78 -12.96 -23.11 12.53
N TYR A 79 -12.00 -22.42 11.90
CA TYR A 79 -11.10 -21.39 12.42
C TYR A 79 -11.34 -20.01 11.79
N GLY A 80 -12.50 -19.79 11.18
CA GLY A 80 -12.87 -18.55 10.52
C GLY A 80 -12.60 -18.56 9.01
N ALA A 81 -13.04 -17.49 8.35
CA ALA A 81 -12.84 -17.30 6.91
C ALA A 81 -11.36 -17.14 6.58
N TYR A 82 -10.89 -17.94 5.61
CA TYR A 82 -9.53 -17.87 5.07
C TYR A 82 -9.58 -17.45 3.60
N ILE A 83 -8.61 -16.65 3.16
CA ILE A 83 -8.46 -16.32 1.75
C ILE A 83 -7.70 -17.45 1.06
N THR A 84 -8.38 -18.08 0.11
CA THR A 84 -7.89 -19.21 -0.68
C THR A 84 -7.17 -18.75 -1.94
N ALA A 85 -7.54 -17.59 -2.47
CA ALA A 85 -7.02 -17.10 -3.73
C ALA A 85 -7.15 -15.58 -3.85
N PHE A 86 -6.25 -14.99 -4.63
CA PHE A 86 -6.33 -13.62 -5.12
C PHE A 86 -6.52 -13.63 -6.63
N ALA A 87 -7.35 -12.72 -7.15
CA ALA A 87 -7.46 -12.50 -8.58
C ALA A 87 -6.09 -12.08 -9.13
N ASP A 88 -5.63 -12.78 -10.17
CA ASP A 88 -4.28 -12.62 -10.68
C ASP A 88 -4.19 -13.01 -12.16
N ALA A 89 -3.34 -12.29 -12.90
CA ALA A 89 -3.03 -12.65 -14.27
C ALA A 89 -2.10 -13.88 -14.30
N ASP A 90 -2.43 -14.86 -15.15
CA ASP A 90 -1.58 -16.02 -15.35
C ASP A 90 -0.37 -15.67 -16.21
N LEU A 91 0.70 -15.24 -15.54
CA LEU A 91 2.00 -14.91 -16.13
C LEU A 91 2.94 -16.11 -16.06
N GLU A 92 3.95 -16.14 -16.93
CA GLU A 92 5.02 -17.14 -16.83
C GLU A 92 5.80 -16.93 -15.51
N THR A 93 6.10 -18.03 -14.81
CA THR A 93 6.81 -17.99 -13.53
C THR A 93 8.32 -18.00 -13.74
N GLU A 94 9.02 -17.12 -13.02
CA GLU A 94 10.49 -17.13 -12.93
C GLU A 94 10.92 -17.55 -11.53
N VAL A 95 10.67 -18.83 -11.21
CA VAL A 95 10.87 -19.36 -9.86
C VAL A 95 12.33 -19.15 -9.38
N PRO A 96 12.55 -18.58 -8.17
CA PRO A 96 13.90 -18.41 -7.61
C PRO A 96 14.64 -19.74 -7.46
N GLU A 97 15.97 -19.74 -7.63
CA GLU A 97 16.79 -20.95 -7.57
C GLU A 97 16.73 -21.66 -6.21
N ALA A 98 16.65 -20.90 -5.11
CA ALA A 98 16.47 -21.46 -3.77
C ALA A 98 15.18 -22.28 -3.65
N ILE A 99 14.10 -21.84 -4.32
CA ILE A 99 12.82 -22.55 -4.36
C ILE A 99 12.93 -23.78 -5.25
N LYS A 100 13.50 -23.67 -6.45
CA LYS A 100 13.70 -24.82 -7.36
C LYS A 100 14.48 -25.96 -6.70
N ALA A 101 15.39 -25.64 -5.79
CA ALA A 101 16.19 -26.63 -5.06
C ALA A 101 15.34 -27.51 -4.12
N VAL A 102 14.24 -27.00 -3.59
CA VAL A 102 13.35 -27.72 -2.66
C VAL A 102 12.02 -28.16 -3.30
N VAL A 103 11.60 -27.48 -4.36
CA VAL A 103 10.43 -27.80 -5.19
C VAL A 103 10.91 -28.03 -6.64
N PRO A 104 11.45 -29.21 -6.97
CA PRO A 104 11.99 -29.49 -8.30
C PRO A 104 10.92 -29.65 -9.38
N GLU A 105 9.68 -29.94 -8.98
CA GLU A 105 8.53 -30.08 -9.88
C GLU A 105 7.39 -29.20 -9.37
N MET A 106 6.91 -28.31 -10.24
CA MET A 106 5.73 -27.49 -9.99
C MET A 106 4.64 -27.86 -10.99
N THR A 107 3.40 -27.98 -10.52
CA THR A 107 2.22 -28.04 -11.38
C THR A 107 1.86 -26.64 -11.90
N GLY A 108 0.76 -26.53 -12.66
CA GLY A 108 0.21 -25.23 -13.04
C GLY A 108 -0.81 -24.72 -12.03
N ARG A 109 -1.48 -23.63 -12.43
CA ARG A 109 -2.66 -23.11 -11.74
C ARG A 109 -3.90 -23.95 -12.02
N ASN A 110 -4.79 -24.05 -11.05
CA ASN A 110 -6.02 -24.83 -11.12
C ASN A 110 -7.25 -23.99 -11.47
N THR A 111 -7.22 -22.68 -11.17
CA THR A 111 -8.36 -21.76 -11.33
C THR A 111 -7.98 -20.63 -12.27
N GLU A 112 -8.70 -20.47 -13.38
CA GLU A 112 -8.47 -19.39 -14.33
C GLU A 112 -8.74 -18.03 -13.67
N GLY A 113 -7.81 -17.08 -13.85
CA GLY A 113 -7.92 -15.72 -13.34
C GLY A 113 -7.59 -15.54 -11.85
N TYR A 114 -7.17 -16.61 -11.16
CA TYR A 114 -6.80 -16.56 -9.75
C TYR A 114 -5.45 -17.26 -9.52
N LEU A 115 -4.69 -16.78 -8.55
CA LEU A 115 -3.60 -17.52 -7.92
C LEU A 115 -4.13 -18.11 -6.62
N SER A 116 -4.26 -19.44 -6.56
CA SER A 116 -5.01 -20.16 -5.53
C SER A 116 -4.12 -21.05 -4.67
N ALA A 117 -4.59 -21.37 -3.47
CA ALA A 117 -4.06 -22.49 -2.71
C ALA A 117 -4.08 -23.77 -3.56
N LEU A 118 -3.05 -24.60 -3.37
CA LEU A 118 -2.79 -25.82 -4.15
C LEU A 118 -2.32 -25.59 -5.61
N ASP A 119 -2.08 -24.35 -6.04
CA ASP A 119 -1.40 -24.07 -7.31
C ASP A 119 0.11 -24.32 -7.18
N TYR A 120 0.73 -24.89 -8.21
CA TYR A 120 2.16 -25.29 -8.23
C TYR A 120 2.55 -26.44 -7.29
N THR A 121 2.09 -26.47 -6.03
CA THR A 121 2.36 -27.57 -5.06
C THR A 121 1.15 -27.82 -4.16
N ALA A 122 1.11 -28.98 -3.50
CA ALA A 122 0.06 -29.28 -2.52
C ALA A 122 0.19 -28.50 -1.20
N GLU A 123 1.31 -27.82 -0.99
CA GLU A 123 1.61 -27.03 0.21
C GLU A 123 1.47 -25.53 -0.05
N SER A 124 1.10 -25.14 -1.26
CA SER A 124 1.00 -23.75 -1.65
C SER A 124 -0.28 -23.09 -1.19
N GLY A 125 -0.21 -21.77 -1.05
CA GLY A 125 -1.35 -20.95 -0.73
C GLY A 125 -0.95 -19.58 -0.24
N TRP A 126 -1.94 -18.86 0.27
CA TRP A 126 -1.78 -17.52 0.77
C TRP A 126 -1.69 -17.54 2.29
N THR A 127 -0.66 -16.91 2.81
CA THR A 127 -0.51 -16.63 4.24
C THR A 127 -0.29 -15.14 4.43
N TYR A 128 -0.53 -14.63 5.64
CA TYR A 128 -0.37 -13.22 5.91
C TYR A 128 0.40 -12.90 7.19
N PHE A 129 0.92 -11.69 7.21
CA PHE A 129 1.69 -11.10 8.29
C PHE A 129 1.06 -9.77 8.68
N VAL A 130 1.09 -9.46 9.97
CA VAL A 130 0.72 -8.14 10.49
C VAL A 130 1.95 -7.55 11.15
N ASN A 131 2.43 -6.41 10.66
CA ASN A 131 3.64 -5.74 11.16
C ASN A 131 4.86 -6.69 11.22
N ASP A 132 5.07 -7.45 10.12
CA ASP A 132 6.11 -8.48 9.95
C ASP A 132 6.02 -9.71 10.90
N GLU A 133 4.93 -9.85 11.63
CA GLU A 133 4.66 -11.01 12.48
C GLU A 133 3.67 -11.94 11.78
N TYR A 134 4.03 -13.23 11.73
CA TYR A 134 3.22 -14.25 11.07
C TYR A 134 1.88 -14.42 11.79
N ALA A 135 0.78 -14.28 11.05
CA ALA A 135 -0.54 -14.41 11.63
C ALA A 135 -0.87 -15.87 11.97
N GLN A 136 -1.60 -16.07 13.07
CA GLN A 136 -1.97 -17.40 13.59
C GLN A 136 -3.49 -17.62 13.60
N VAL A 137 -4.25 -16.69 13.02
CA VAL A 137 -5.71 -16.71 12.94
C VAL A 137 -6.16 -16.52 11.51
N GLY A 138 -7.42 -16.85 11.20
CA GLY A 138 -8.01 -16.50 9.91
C GLY A 138 -8.15 -14.98 9.77
N ILE A 139 -8.15 -14.48 8.54
CA ILE A 139 -8.27 -13.03 8.28
C ILE A 139 -9.61 -12.46 8.77
N GLY A 140 -10.65 -13.29 8.86
CA GLY A 140 -11.93 -12.91 9.46
C GLY A 140 -11.89 -12.68 10.98
N ASP A 141 -10.87 -13.18 11.68
CA ASP A 141 -10.68 -12.97 13.13
C ASP A 141 -9.66 -11.85 13.44
N TYR A 142 -8.95 -11.35 12.42
CA TYR A 142 -8.08 -10.19 12.56
C TYR A 142 -8.91 -8.92 12.72
N VAL A 143 -8.57 -8.12 13.74
CA VAL A 143 -9.19 -6.81 14.00
C VAL A 143 -8.21 -5.72 13.58
N PRO A 144 -8.54 -4.91 12.55
CA PRO A 144 -7.66 -3.85 12.07
C PRO A 144 -7.37 -2.78 13.12
N ALA A 145 -6.12 -2.29 13.14
CA ALA A 145 -5.73 -1.10 13.87
C ALA A 145 -5.11 -0.05 12.93
N ASP A 146 -5.31 1.22 13.26
CA ASP A 146 -4.76 2.32 12.46
C ASP A 146 -3.23 2.23 12.39
N GLY A 147 -2.72 2.23 11.16
CA GLY A 147 -1.31 2.14 10.86
C GLY A 147 -0.75 0.72 10.71
N ASP A 148 -1.56 -0.33 10.89
CA ASP A 148 -1.12 -1.71 10.65
C ASP A 148 -0.65 -1.93 9.22
N VAL A 149 0.35 -2.78 9.06
CA VAL A 149 0.80 -3.25 7.75
C VAL A 149 0.47 -4.71 7.60
N VAL A 150 -0.42 -5.02 6.66
CA VAL A 150 -0.92 -6.37 6.38
C VAL A 150 -0.34 -6.83 5.05
N VAL A 151 0.49 -7.87 5.08
CA VAL A 151 1.08 -8.43 3.86
C VAL A 151 0.63 -9.86 3.68
N PHE A 152 -0.05 -10.13 2.58
CA PHE A 152 -0.25 -11.50 2.09
C PHE A 152 0.92 -11.91 1.20
N SER A 153 1.46 -13.10 1.42
CA SER A 153 2.53 -13.66 0.62
C SER A 153 2.15 -15.07 0.16
N PHE A 154 2.30 -15.32 -1.14
CA PHE A 154 2.09 -16.64 -1.72
C PHE A 154 3.29 -17.54 -1.38
N THR A 155 3.03 -18.68 -0.78
CA THR A 155 4.01 -19.72 -0.48
C THR A 155 3.80 -20.90 -1.42
N VAL A 156 4.88 -21.60 -1.77
CA VAL A 156 4.87 -22.86 -2.53
C VAL A 156 5.55 -24.00 -1.79
N TYR A 157 6.15 -23.75 -0.62
CA TYR A 157 6.91 -24.76 0.11
C TYR A 157 6.71 -24.68 1.63
N GLY A 158 6.39 -25.82 2.24
CA GLY A 158 6.37 -26.00 3.70
C GLY A 158 5.38 -25.10 4.43
N TYR A 159 4.31 -24.65 3.76
CA TYR A 159 3.29 -23.73 4.29
C TYR A 159 3.87 -22.38 4.76
N GLY A 160 4.88 -21.85 4.08
CA GLY A 160 5.56 -20.59 4.42
C GLY A 160 7.03 -20.74 4.80
N ALA A 161 7.60 -21.94 4.67
CA ALA A 161 9.03 -22.15 4.93
C ALA A 161 9.92 -21.34 3.99
N ASP A 162 9.50 -21.19 2.73
CA ASP A 162 10.08 -20.27 1.75
C ASP A 162 9.98 -18.79 2.13
N LEU A 163 9.04 -18.43 2.99
CA LEU A 163 8.89 -17.06 3.53
C LEU A 163 9.65 -16.86 4.84
N GLY A 164 10.42 -17.86 5.28
CA GLY A 164 11.16 -17.83 6.53
C GLY A 164 10.36 -18.17 7.78
N VAL A 165 9.20 -18.82 7.62
CA VAL A 165 8.37 -19.31 8.74
C VAL A 165 8.70 -20.77 9.03
N ASP A 166 9.07 -21.10 10.26
CA ASP A 166 9.31 -22.49 10.66
C ASP A 166 7.99 -23.20 11.00
N ASN A 167 7.52 -24.05 10.09
CA ASN A 167 6.33 -24.88 10.27
C ASN A 167 6.65 -26.37 10.45
N SER A 168 7.91 -26.72 10.72
CA SER A 168 8.36 -28.11 10.89
C SER A 168 7.65 -28.87 12.01
N SER A 169 7.16 -28.15 13.02
CA SER A 169 6.42 -28.72 14.16
C SER A 169 4.96 -29.07 13.84
N TRP A 170 4.43 -28.59 12.71
CA TRP A 170 3.00 -28.68 12.35
C TRP A 170 2.77 -29.41 11.02
N GLY A 171 3.76 -30.18 10.55
CA GLY A 171 3.68 -30.94 9.30
C GLY A 171 4.18 -30.20 8.07
N GLY A 172 4.74 -28.99 8.24
CA GLY A 172 5.47 -28.27 7.20
C GLY A 172 6.98 -28.54 7.25
N ALA A 173 7.76 -27.58 6.73
CA ALA A 173 9.21 -27.62 6.72
C ALA A 173 9.82 -26.57 7.66
N ALA A 174 11.10 -26.74 7.98
CA ALA A 174 11.87 -25.68 8.63
C ALA A 174 12.06 -24.50 7.66
N ALA A 175 12.20 -23.29 8.20
CA ALA A 175 12.44 -22.09 7.41
C ALA A 175 13.62 -22.28 6.43
N LEU A 176 13.38 -21.97 5.15
CA LEU A 176 14.36 -22.07 4.07
C LEU A 176 15.37 -20.91 4.12
N LYS A 177 14.93 -19.76 4.62
CA LYS A 177 15.70 -18.53 4.79
C LYS A 177 15.27 -17.79 6.05
N GLU A 178 16.05 -16.81 6.47
CA GLU A 178 15.61 -15.85 7.48
C GLU A 178 14.51 -14.96 6.91
N ALA A 179 13.48 -14.68 7.71
CA ALA A 179 12.42 -13.75 7.33
C ALA A 179 12.94 -12.31 7.38
N THR A 180 12.61 -11.52 6.37
CA THR A 180 12.92 -10.09 6.33
C THR A 180 11.75 -9.26 6.86
N LYS A 181 12.08 -8.09 7.43
CA LYS A 181 11.12 -7.13 8.00
C LYS A 181 10.83 -6.05 6.97
N LYS A 182 9.71 -6.17 6.25
CA LYS A 182 9.32 -5.34 5.10
C LYS A 182 8.18 -4.37 5.37
N ALA A 183 7.51 -4.46 6.52
CA ALA A 183 6.33 -3.65 6.85
C ALA A 183 6.59 -2.15 6.69
N GLY A 184 7.75 -1.67 7.16
CA GLY A 184 8.13 -0.26 7.03
C GLY A 184 8.25 0.19 5.56
N LEU A 185 8.81 -0.63 4.70
CA LEU A 185 8.96 -0.32 3.28
C LEU A 185 7.62 -0.36 2.55
N VAL A 186 6.77 -1.35 2.84
CA VAL A 186 5.40 -1.43 2.30
C VAL A 186 4.61 -0.17 2.63
N LYS A 187 4.63 0.26 3.89
CA LYS A 187 3.97 1.49 4.32
C LYS A 187 4.47 2.72 3.56
N LEU A 188 5.79 2.88 3.45
CA LEU A 188 6.37 4.02 2.72
C LEU A 188 6.01 3.99 1.23
N CYS A 189 6.01 2.83 0.58
CA CYS A 189 5.60 2.71 -0.82
C CYS A 189 4.13 3.10 -1.00
N ALA A 190 3.25 2.65 -0.12
CA ALA A 190 1.84 3.02 -0.17
C ALA A 190 1.60 4.53 0.05
N GLU A 191 2.38 5.18 0.91
CA GLU A 191 2.32 6.65 1.10
C GLU A 191 2.92 7.41 -0.09
N ALA A 192 3.96 6.84 -0.70
CA ALA A 192 4.66 7.44 -1.81
C ALA A 192 3.92 7.33 -3.15
N ALA A 193 3.01 6.36 -3.30
CA ALA A 193 2.25 6.12 -4.53
C ALA A 193 1.47 7.36 -5.02
N ASP A 194 0.97 8.17 -4.08
CA ASP A 194 0.24 9.41 -4.37
C ASP A 194 1.09 10.68 -4.18
N ALA A 195 2.37 10.53 -3.82
CA ALA A 195 3.29 11.65 -3.58
C ALA A 195 4.14 11.97 -4.81
N ASP A 196 4.57 13.22 -4.94
CA ASP A 196 5.54 13.64 -5.96
C ASP A 196 6.97 13.28 -5.52
N VAL A 197 7.21 11.98 -5.39
CA VAL A 197 8.54 11.41 -5.11
C VAL A 197 9.27 11.09 -6.40
N ASP A 198 10.60 11.11 -6.34
CA ASP A 198 11.44 10.72 -7.46
C ASP A 198 11.09 9.29 -7.94
N GLU A 199 10.71 9.16 -9.22
CA GLU A 199 10.23 7.90 -9.82
C GLU A 199 11.27 6.78 -9.71
N TYR A 200 12.57 7.11 -9.73
CA TYR A 200 13.64 6.13 -9.63
C TYR A 200 13.78 5.60 -8.19
N VAL A 201 13.67 6.47 -7.17
CA VAL A 201 13.66 6.04 -5.76
C VAL A 201 12.43 5.17 -5.47
N PHE A 202 11.25 5.59 -5.93
CA PHE A 202 10.03 4.81 -5.75
C PHE A 202 10.09 3.45 -6.46
N THR A 203 10.53 3.42 -7.73
CA THR A 203 10.67 2.17 -8.50
C THR A 203 11.68 1.24 -7.84
N GLY A 204 12.83 1.75 -7.37
CA GLY A 204 13.81 0.93 -6.66
C GLY A 204 13.28 0.31 -5.37
N ALA A 205 12.47 1.04 -4.60
CA ALA A 205 11.80 0.52 -3.42
C ALA A 205 10.79 -0.60 -3.74
N MET A 206 10.01 -0.42 -4.81
CA MET A 206 9.09 -1.43 -5.33
C MET A 206 9.81 -2.68 -5.84
N GLU A 207 10.96 -2.51 -6.52
CA GLU A 207 11.81 -3.61 -6.97
C GLU A 207 12.35 -4.44 -5.80
N VAL A 208 12.78 -3.80 -4.71
CA VAL A 208 13.22 -4.51 -3.49
C VAL A 208 12.08 -5.34 -2.90
N LEU A 209 10.86 -4.79 -2.80
CA LEU A 209 9.69 -5.54 -2.31
C LEU A 209 9.30 -6.71 -3.21
N ALA A 210 9.61 -6.65 -4.51
CA ALA A 210 9.28 -7.68 -5.49
C ALA A 210 10.34 -8.78 -5.62
N GLN A 211 11.45 -8.69 -4.89
CA GLN A 211 12.54 -9.66 -4.96
C GLN A 211 12.49 -10.65 -3.81
N TYR A 212 12.40 -11.94 -4.16
CA TYR A 212 12.44 -13.03 -3.19
C TYR A 212 13.75 -13.06 -2.38
N GLU A 213 14.88 -12.73 -3.01
CA GLU A 213 16.21 -12.75 -2.40
C GLU A 213 16.63 -11.42 -1.77
N ALA A 214 15.73 -10.42 -1.68
CA ALA A 214 16.04 -9.17 -1.01
C ALA A 214 16.52 -9.43 0.42
N THR A 215 17.65 -8.82 0.78
CA THR A 215 18.21 -8.90 2.13
C THR A 215 17.59 -7.84 3.03
N GLN A 216 17.77 -7.98 4.35
CA GLN A 216 17.37 -6.92 5.27
C GLN A 216 18.11 -5.60 4.98
N GLU A 217 19.37 -5.68 4.56
CA GLU A 217 20.15 -4.50 4.17
C GLU A 217 19.55 -3.80 2.93
N ASP A 218 19.09 -4.55 1.93
CA ASP A 218 18.41 -3.98 0.76
C ASP A 218 17.13 -3.24 1.17
N ILE A 219 16.35 -3.85 2.07
CA ILE A 219 15.12 -3.26 2.60
C ILE A 219 15.41 -2.00 3.41
N ASP A 220 16.38 -2.05 4.33
CA ASP A 220 16.76 -0.91 5.17
C ASP A 220 17.28 0.26 4.31
N ASN A 221 18.05 -0.03 3.27
CA ASN A 221 18.52 0.97 2.31
C ASN A 221 17.38 1.59 1.52
N ALA A 222 16.42 0.79 1.05
CA ALA A 222 15.22 1.28 0.36
C ALA A 222 14.35 2.15 1.27
N VAL A 223 14.15 1.75 2.53
CA VAL A 223 13.46 2.55 3.56
C VAL A 223 14.15 3.89 3.74
N ALA A 224 15.48 3.91 3.90
CA ALA A 224 16.24 5.13 4.09
C ALA A 224 16.14 6.07 2.87
N GLY A 225 16.27 5.51 1.66
CA GLY A 225 16.17 6.27 0.41
C GLY A 225 14.79 6.88 0.21
N LEU A 226 13.72 6.09 0.35
CA LEU A 226 12.35 6.55 0.15
C LEU A 226 11.92 7.56 1.21
N THR A 227 12.33 7.36 2.47
CA THR A 227 12.10 8.34 3.55
C THR A 227 12.75 9.69 3.23
N ALA A 228 13.99 9.69 2.74
CA ALA A 228 14.68 10.92 2.39
C ALA A 228 13.98 11.65 1.22
N ALA A 229 13.51 10.90 0.22
CA ALA A 229 12.76 11.46 -0.90
C ALA A 229 11.44 12.11 -0.45
N LEU A 230 10.64 11.41 0.37
CA LEU A 230 9.38 11.94 0.91
C LEU A 230 9.58 13.22 1.72
N ASN A 231 10.61 13.27 2.57
CA ASN A 231 10.92 14.47 3.35
C ASN A 231 11.33 15.65 2.45
N SER A 232 12.11 15.40 1.40
CA SER A 232 12.50 16.44 0.44
C SER A 232 11.29 17.01 -0.30
N THR A 233 10.33 16.16 -0.70
CA THR A 233 9.08 16.61 -1.34
C THR A 233 8.25 17.48 -0.39
N ALA A 234 8.13 17.07 0.88
CA ALA A 234 7.40 17.84 1.89
C ALA A 234 8.03 19.22 2.17
N GLU A 235 9.36 19.30 2.24
CA GLU A 235 10.09 20.56 2.42
C GLU A 235 9.91 21.50 1.21
N ALA A 236 9.96 20.97 -0.01
CA ALA A 236 9.73 21.75 -1.24
C ALA A 236 8.32 22.36 -1.26
N ALA A 237 7.29 21.56 -0.97
CA ALA A 237 5.91 22.02 -0.88
C ALA A 237 5.71 23.12 0.18
N ALA A 238 6.36 23.00 1.33
CA ALA A 238 6.32 24.02 2.38
C ALA A 238 6.98 25.34 1.97
N THR A 239 8.01 25.31 1.11
CA THR A 239 8.67 26.53 0.61
C THR A 239 7.86 27.28 -0.45
N GLU A 240 7.12 26.58 -1.31
CA GLU A 240 6.24 27.21 -2.31
C GLU A 240 5.08 27.98 -1.65
N ASP A 241 4.51 27.44 -0.58
CA ASP A 241 3.41 28.08 0.17
C ASP A 241 3.85 29.38 0.88
N THR A 242 5.14 29.49 1.23
CA THR A 242 5.71 30.72 1.82
C THR A 242 6.03 31.80 0.78
N ALA A 243 6.35 31.42 -0.46
CA ALA A 243 6.68 32.34 -1.54
C ALA A 243 5.44 33.05 -2.11
N ASP A 244 4.28 32.40 -2.10
CA ASP A 244 3.00 33.01 -2.54
C ASP A 244 2.49 34.06 -1.53
N SER A 245 2.80 33.91 -0.24
CA SER A 245 2.38 34.90 0.79
C SER A 245 3.19 36.21 0.77
N THR A 246 4.31 36.28 0.04
CA THR A 246 5.24 37.43 0.05
C THR A 246 5.14 38.34 -1.18
N ALA A 247 4.26 38.05 -2.15
CA ALA A 247 4.15 38.82 -3.39
C ALA A 247 3.22 40.06 -3.34
N GLU A 248 2.56 40.35 -2.21
CA GLU A 248 1.63 41.50 -2.07
C GLU A 248 2.12 42.55 -1.05
N VAL A 249 3.31 43.15 -1.24
CA VAL A 249 3.57 44.54 -0.78
C VAL A 249 4.46 45.29 -1.78
N SER A 250 3.90 46.38 -2.27
CA SER A 250 4.33 47.34 -3.28
C SER A 250 5.65 48.10 -3.03
N ASP A 251 6.24 48.52 -4.15
CA ASP A 251 7.23 49.60 -4.39
C ASP A 251 7.34 50.72 -3.33
N ASP A 252 8.56 51.07 -2.93
CA ASP A 252 9.08 52.45 -3.05
C ASP A 252 10.63 52.47 -2.98
N ALA A 253 11.23 53.33 -3.78
CA ALA A 253 12.67 53.45 -3.99
C ALA A 253 13.34 54.44 -3.02
N SER A 254 14.61 54.22 -2.64
CA SER A 254 15.68 55.25 -2.72
C SER A 254 17.06 54.76 -2.22
N ALA A 255 18.07 55.23 -2.95
CA ALA A 255 19.52 55.10 -2.85
C ALA A 255 20.20 55.27 -1.47
N GLY A 256 21.42 54.68 -1.33
CA GLY A 256 22.47 55.20 -0.45
C GLY A 256 23.60 54.24 -0.02
N THR A 257 24.70 54.23 -0.77
CA THR A 257 26.15 54.16 -0.40
C THR A 257 26.74 53.14 0.62
N ASP A 258 27.81 52.49 0.14
CA ASP A 258 29.15 52.25 0.75
C ASP A 258 29.40 51.28 1.93
N THR A 259 30.31 50.31 1.66
CA THR A 259 31.39 49.68 2.49
C THR A 259 31.07 49.23 3.93
N GLU A 260 31.39 48.02 4.41
CA GLU A 260 32.73 47.38 4.49
C GLU A 260 32.57 45.91 4.96
N LYS A 261 33.41 45.03 4.41
CA LYS A 261 34.20 43.96 5.06
C LYS A 261 33.63 43.14 6.24
N GLY A 262 33.60 41.82 6.05
CA GLY A 262 33.65 40.86 7.16
C GLY A 262 33.32 39.42 6.79
N SER A 263 34.31 38.62 6.37
CA SER A 263 34.24 37.16 6.58
C SER A 263 34.40 36.86 8.07
N PRO A 264 33.73 35.82 8.57
CA PRO A 264 34.51 34.60 8.76
C PRO A 264 33.82 33.34 8.24
N SER A 265 34.66 32.50 7.64
CA SER A 265 34.52 31.05 7.53
C SER A 265 33.92 30.42 8.79
N THR A 266 32.82 29.69 8.61
CA THR A 266 32.61 28.44 9.35
C THR A 266 32.36 27.36 8.30
N GLY A 267 33.29 26.40 8.25
CA GLY A 267 33.18 25.23 7.41
C GLY A 267 32.00 24.41 7.90
N VAL A 268 31.04 24.21 7.01
CA VAL A 268 30.17 23.05 7.07
C VAL A 268 30.76 22.13 6.02
N GLU A 269 31.50 21.12 6.46
CA GLU A 269 31.78 19.95 5.63
C GLU A 269 30.43 19.44 5.15
N GLY A 270 30.10 19.75 3.91
CA GLY A 270 29.06 19.03 3.18
C GLY A 270 29.53 17.60 3.09
N ALA A 271 29.10 16.77 4.03
CA ALA A 271 29.09 15.34 3.87
C ALA A 271 28.15 15.07 2.70
N ALA A 272 28.72 15.03 1.48
CA ALA A 272 28.07 14.42 0.35
C ALA A 272 27.85 12.96 0.73
N VAL A 273 26.64 12.64 1.19
CA VAL A 273 26.21 11.25 1.37
C VAL A 273 26.11 10.68 -0.04
N ALA A 274 27.18 10.03 -0.47
CA ALA A 274 27.19 9.24 -1.69
C ALA A 274 26.30 8.03 -1.44
N PHE A 275 25.02 8.14 -1.80
CA PHE A 275 24.13 6.99 -1.87
C PHE A 275 24.63 6.09 -3.00
N ALA A 276 25.26 4.98 -2.63
CA ALA A 276 25.53 3.90 -3.55
C ALA A 276 24.18 3.27 -3.90
N VAL A 277 23.57 3.72 -4.99
CA VAL A 277 22.47 2.98 -5.59
C VAL A 277 23.04 1.67 -6.11
N VAL A 278 22.72 0.58 -5.42
CA VAL A 278 23.00 -0.75 -5.94
C VAL A 278 22.09 -0.93 -7.14
N LEU A 279 22.66 -0.86 -8.34
CA LEU A 279 22.01 -1.28 -9.58
C LEU A 279 21.80 -2.80 -9.50
N LEU A 280 20.71 -3.23 -8.89
CA LEU A 280 20.22 -4.59 -9.07
C LEU A 280 19.56 -4.65 -10.44
N ALA A 281 20.15 -5.44 -11.34
CA ALA A 281 19.55 -5.74 -12.63
C ALA A 281 18.31 -6.63 -12.41
N GLY A 282 17.16 -6.00 -12.13
CA GLY A 282 15.86 -6.67 -12.05
C GLY A 282 15.21 -6.75 -13.43
N ALA A 283 14.63 -7.91 -13.74
CA ALA A 283 13.67 -8.05 -14.84
C ALA A 283 12.55 -7.01 -14.65
N GLY A 284 12.21 -6.27 -15.70
CA GLY A 284 11.30 -5.12 -15.61
C GLY A 284 9.94 -5.51 -15.03
N ILE A 285 9.62 -4.96 -13.87
CA ILE A 285 8.29 -5.07 -13.26
C ILE A 285 7.38 -4.05 -13.95
N ALA A 286 6.23 -4.50 -14.43
CA ALA A 286 5.20 -3.61 -14.93
C ALA A 286 4.41 -3.03 -13.73
N LEU A 287 4.76 -1.82 -13.30
CA LEU A 287 4.02 -1.10 -12.27
C LEU A 287 2.67 -0.59 -12.80
N SER A 288 1.61 -0.77 -12.02
CA SER A 288 0.26 -0.30 -12.35
C SER A 288 0.10 1.17 -11.97
N LYS A 289 0.27 2.10 -12.92
CA LYS A 289 -0.09 3.51 -12.70
C LYS A 289 -1.61 3.63 -12.51
N LYS A 290 -2.09 3.68 -11.25
CA LYS A 290 -3.44 4.19 -10.95
C LYS A 290 -3.49 5.65 -11.40
N LYS A 291 -4.56 6.02 -12.11
CA LYS A 291 -4.79 7.32 -12.75
C LYS A 291 -5.87 8.09 -12.01
#